data_AF-A0A2B7WNM5-F1
#
_entry.id   AF-A0A2B7WNM5-F1
#
_cell.length_a   1.000
_cell.length_b   1.000
_cell.length_c   1.000
_cell.angle_alpha   90.00
_cell.angle_beta   90.00
_cell.angle_gamma   90.00
#
_symmetry.space_group_name_H-M   'P 1'
#
loop_
_entity.id
_entity.type
_entity.pdbx_description
1 polymer ?
#
loop_
_entity_poly.entity_id
_entity_poly.type
_entity_poly.pdbx_seq_one_letter_code
_entity_poly.pdbx_strand_id
1 'polypeptide(L)'
;MSSPHLSNDEFFNALKTLLTTQSTNARGSIFLTQKRLPPTTATTSSSQLETAPSTSESPAPAPAPVLVRATNGRHKEAKSKVSTVVQPDDIEGFFVKYVEICKAGMVGMKKRDRSGKKKGKGKGGKGKA
;
A
#
# COMPACT_ATOMS: atom_id res chain seq x y z
N MET A 1 13.11 -17.85 -2.73
CA MET A 1 11.72 -18.34 -2.69
C MET A 1 10.81 -17.32 -3.34
N SER A 2 10.45 -17.53 -4.61
CA SER A 2 9.41 -16.73 -5.28
C SER A 2 8.08 -17.18 -4.70
N SER A 3 7.53 -16.44 -3.74
CA SER A 3 6.19 -16.75 -3.22
C SER A 3 5.19 -16.54 -4.36
N PRO A 4 4.29 -17.51 -4.61
CA PRO A 4 3.26 -17.37 -5.63
C PRO A 4 2.42 -16.11 -5.36
N HIS A 5 2.05 -15.41 -6.43
CA HIS A 5 1.15 -14.27 -6.33
C HIS A 5 -0.25 -14.79 -5.98
N LEU A 6 -0.83 -14.24 -4.93
CA LEU A 6 -2.19 -14.56 -4.50
C LEU A 6 -3.21 -13.80 -5.35
N SER A 7 -4.42 -14.31 -5.41
CA SER A 7 -5.56 -13.56 -5.93
C SER A 7 -5.81 -12.30 -5.09
N ASN A 8 -6.51 -11.32 -5.66
CA ASN A 8 -6.77 -10.05 -4.98
C ASN A 8 -7.56 -10.26 -3.67
N ASP A 9 -8.57 -11.13 -3.67
CA ASP A 9 -9.39 -11.40 -2.48
C ASP A 9 -8.62 -12.17 -1.40
N GLU A 10 -7.79 -13.15 -1.77
CA GLU A 10 -6.91 -13.84 -0.81
C GLU A 10 -5.86 -12.90 -0.22
N PHE A 11 -5.32 -11.98 -1.02
CA PHE A 11 -4.41 -10.95 -0.54
C PHE A 11 -5.07 -10.06 0.52
N PHE A 12 -6.32 -9.67 0.31
CA PHE A 12 -7.08 -8.87 1.28
C PHE A 12 -7.37 -9.62 2.57
N ASN A 13 -7.74 -10.90 2.48
CA ASN A 13 -7.92 -11.75 3.67
C ASN A 13 -6.62 -11.88 4.46
N ALA A 14 -5.50 -12.13 3.79
CA ALA A 14 -4.19 -12.20 4.43
C ALA A 14 -3.77 -10.85 5.04
N LEU A 15 -4.04 -9.74 4.35
CA LEU A 15 -3.75 -8.38 4.84
C LEU A 15 -4.55 -8.07 6.11
N LYS A 16 -5.84 -8.44 6.14
CA LYS A 16 -6.70 -8.28 7.32
C LYS A 16 -6.16 -9.05 8.51
N THR A 17 -5.82 -10.33 8.32
CA THR A 17 -5.22 -11.17 9.37
C THR A 17 -3.90 -10.57 9.87
N LEU A 18 -3.08 -10.04 8.96
CA LEU A 18 -1.80 -9.42 9.30
C LEU A 18 -1.99 -8.12 10.10
N LEU A 19 -2.94 -7.26 9.71
CA LEU A 19 -3.32 -6.05 10.44
C LEU A 19 -3.84 -6.38 11.84
N THR A 20 -4.77 -7.33 11.98
CA THR A 20 -5.31 -7.73 13.28
C THR A 20 -4.22 -8.32 14.18
N THR A 21 -3.37 -9.20 13.63
CA THR A 21 -2.27 -9.81 14.40
C THR A 21 -1.26 -8.77 14.88
N GLN A 22 -0.92 -7.77 14.06
CA GLN A 22 -0.02 -6.70 14.48
C GLN A 22 -0.70 -5.69 15.41
N SER A 23 -2.03 -5.52 15.33
CA SER A 23 -2.75 -4.62 16.24
C SER A 23 -2.84 -5.21 17.65
N THR A 24 -2.88 -6.53 17.81
CA THR A 24 -2.89 -7.19 19.14
C THR A 24 -1.51 -7.30 19.75
N ASN A 25 -0.48 -7.53 18.92
CA ASN A 25 0.91 -7.47 19.35
C ASN A 25 1.33 -5.99 19.45
N ALA A 26 1.32 -5.40 20.65
CA ALA A 26 1.57 -3.98 20.95
C ALA A 26 2.76 -3.29 20.23
N ARG A 27 3.62 -4.04 19.52
CA ARG A 27 4.72 -3.58 18.69
C ARG A 27 4.78 -4.34 17.35
N GLY A 28 4.74 -3.59 16.25
CA GLY A 28 4.99 -4.12 14.91
C GLY A 28 4.70 -3.10 13.81
N SER A 29 5.40 -3.23 12.68
CA SER A 29 5.18 -2.39 11.50
C SER A 29 4.78 -3.27 10.33
N ILE A 30 3.83 -2.80 9.53
CA ILE A 30 3.42 -3.46 8.30
C ILE A 30 3.93 -2.61 7.16
N PHE A 31 4.74 -3.23 6.30
CA PHE A 31 5.28 -2.58 5.12
C PHE A 31 4.48 -3.02 3.91
N LEU A 32 3.92 -2.04 3.20
CA LEU A 32 3.25 -2.24 1.93
C LEU A 32 4.06 -1.54 0.84
N THR A 33 4.46 -2.29 -0.18
CA THR A 33 5.21 -1.76 -1.32
C THR A 33 4.44 -1.97 -2.60
N GLN A 34 4.49 -0.96 -3.47
CA GLN A 34 3.82 -0.96 -4.76
C GLN A 34 4.89 -0.73 -5.83
N LYS A 35 4.97 -1.64 -6.80
CA LYS A 35 5.94 -1.54 -7.90
C LYS A 35 5.22 -1.81 -9.22
N ARG A 36 5.31 -0.88 -10.17
CA ARG A 36 4.83 -1.08 -11.55
C ARG A 36 5.64 -2.21 -12.19
N LEU A 37 4.95 -3.20 -12.74
CA LEU A 37 5.57 -4.25 -13.52
C LEU A 37 5.67 -3.79 -14.98
N PRO A 38 6.85 -3.85 -15.62
CA PRO A 38 6.94 -3.60 -17.05
C PRO A 38 6.14 -4.68 -17.80
N PRO A 39 5.48 -4.33 -18.92
CA PRO A 39 4.81 -5.32 -19.75
C PRO A 39 5.84 -6.36 -20.22
N THR A 40 5.65 -7.61 -19.84
CA THR A 40 6.50 -8.72 -20.29
C THR A 40 6.22 -8.99 -21.77
N THR A 41 7.05 -8.44 -22.65
CA THR A 41 7.31 -9.06 -23.96
C THR A 41 8.16 -10.30 -23.68
N ALA A 42 7.54 -11.47 -23.59
CA ALA A 42 8.22 -12.73 -23.31
C ALA A 42 8.92 -13.29 -24.55
N THR A 43 10.24 -13.13 -24.66
CA THR A 43 11.27 -14.05 -25.26
C THR A 43 12.61 -13.30 -25.15
N THR A 44 13.79 -13.81 -24.78
CA THR A 44 14.37 -15.16 -24.68
C THR A 44 15.62 -15.06 -23.79
N SER A 45 15.99 -16.18 -23.19
CA SER A 45 17.30 -16.62 -22.68
C SER A 45 18.55 -15.72 -22.87
N SER A 46 19.35 -15.64 -21.80
CA SER A 46 20.83 -15.65 -21.79
C SER A 46 21.59 -14.88 -22.89
N SER A 47 22.34 -13.86 -22.45
CA SER A 47 23.70 -13.48 -22.89
C SER A 47 23.84 -11.99 -23.24
N GLN A 48 24.94 -11.45 -22.71
CA GLN A 48 25.74 -10.33 -23.21
C GLN A 48 25.22 -8.88 -23.11
N LEU A 49 26.06 -8.11 -22.40
CA LEU A 49 26.45 -6.74 -22.71
C LEU A 49 26.26 -6.38 -24.19
N GLU A 50 25.75 -5.18 -24.47
CA GLU A 50 26.37 -4.20 -25.38
C GLU A 50 25.60 -2.86 -25.31
N THR A 51 26.39 -1.82 -25.52
CA THR A 51 26.13 -0.39 -25.42
C THR A 51 25.27 0.15 -26.57
N ALA A 52 24.31 1.04 -26.29
CA ALA A 52 24.14 2.33 -27.00
C ALA A 52 22.93 3.14 -26.49
N PRO A 53 23.04 4.48 -26.39
CA PRO A 53 21.96 5.37 -25.95
C PRO A 53 21.25 6.02 -27.15
N SER A 54 19.91 6.01 -27.18
CA SER A 54 19.20 6.86 -28.13
C SER A 54 17.73 7.07 -27.79
N THR A 55 17.41 8.36 -27.70
CA THR A 55 16.15 9.00 -28.07
C THR A 55 14.98 8.92 -27.08
N SER A 56 14.79 10.07 -26.46
CA SER A 56 13.56 10.60 -25.89
C SER A 56 12.34 10.42 -26.81
N GLU A 57 11.64 9.31 -26.65
CA GLU A 57 10.19 9.23 -26.86
C GLU A 57 9.62 8.73 -25.55
N SER A 58 8.85 9.57 -24.85
CA SER A 58 7.99 9.10 -23.78
C SER A 58 6.80 8.43 -24.44
N PRO A 59 6.72 7.08 -24.58
CA PRO A 59 5.49 6.50 -25.03
C PRO A 59 4.44 6.82 -23.96
N ALA A 60 3.24 7.21 -24.38
CA ALA A 60 2.11 7.39 -23.47
C ALA A 60 2.08 6.20 -22.49
N PRO A 61 1.95 6.42 -21.17
CA PRO A 61 2.17 5.37 -20.19
C PRO A 61 1.09 4.30 -20.36
N ALA A 62 1.39 3.25 -21.12
CA ALA A 62 0.48 2.14 -21.33
C ALA A 62 0.05 1.58 -19.96
N PRO A 63 -1.23 1.27 -19.77
CA PRO A 63 -1.72 0.77 -18.48
C PRO A 63 -0.95 -0.52 -18.15
N ALA A 64 -0.15 -0.47 -17.08
CA ALA A 64 0.71 -1.58 -16.71
C ALA A 64 0.30 -2.11 -15.34
N PRO A 65 0.38 -3.44 -15.12
CA PRO A 65 -0.01 -4.03 -13.86
C PRO A 65 0.90 -3.58 -12.71
N VAL A 66 0.34 -3.54 -11.50
CA VAL A 66 1.05 -3.14 -10.29
C VAL A 66 1.22 -4.36 -9.38
N LEU A 67 2.46 -4.63 -8.98
CA LEU A 67 2.78 -5.60 -7.96
C LEU A 67 2.67 -4.95 -6.58
N VAL A 68 1.72 -5.42 -5.79
CA VAL A 68 1.54 -5.00 -4.40
C VAL A 68 2.07 -6.09 -3.48
N ARG A 69 2.93 -5.72 -2.52
CA ARG A 69 3.48 -6.64 -1.52
C ARG A 69 3.22 -6.11 -0.12
N ALA A 70 2.78 -6.99 0.78
CA ALA A 70 2.64 -6.69 2.20
C ALA A 70 3.52 -7.62 3.03
N THR A 71 4.19 -7.06 4.05
CA THR A 71 5.03 -7.83 4.97
C THR A 71 4.99 -7.27 6.39
N ASN A 72 5.12 -8.16 7.37
CA ASN A 72 5.17 -7.82 8.80
C ASN A 72 6.52 -7.27 9.28
N GLY A 73 7.47 -7.02 8.37
CA GLY A 73 8.77 -6.43 8.70
C GLY A 73 9.69 -7.34 9.55
N ARG A 74 9.27 -8.56 9.88
CA ARG A 74 10.07 -9.50 10.66
C ARG A 74 11.16 -10.14 9.80
N HIS A 75 12.20 -10.63 10.46
CA HIS A 75 13.31 -11.33 9.80
C HIS A 75 13.14 -12.86 9.93
N LYS A 76 13.72 -13.60 8.99
CA LYS A 76 13.78 -15.08 8.96
C LYS A 76 12.39 -15.75 8.99
N GLU A 77 12.21 -16.74 9.86
CA GLU A 77 11.12 -17.72 9.87
C GLU A 77 9.75 -17.14 10.24
N ALA A 78 9.72 -16.05 11.01
CA ALA A 78 8.47 -15.36 11.37
C ALA A 78 8.00 -14.36 10.30
N LYS A 79 8.63 -14.33 9.12
CA LYS A 79 8.37 -13.33 8.08
C LYS A 79 7.17 -13.73 7.24
N SER A 80 6.03 -13.08 7.47
CA SER A 80 4.90 -13.16 6.54
C SER A 80 5.13 -12.21 5.38
N LYS A 81 5.03 -12.73 4.16
CA LYS A 81 5.01 -11.95 2.91
C LYS A 81 3.86 -12.44 2.08
N VAL A 82 3.01 -11.51 1.67
CA VAL A 82 1.96 -11.76 0.69
C VAL A 82 2.11 -10.77 -0.45
N SER A 83 1.82 -11.21 -1.67
CA SER A 83 1.91 -10.37 -2.85
C SER A 83 0.79 -10.69 -3.82
N THR A 84 0.31 -9.67 -4.51
CA THR A 84 -0.70 -9.80 -5.57
C THR A 84 -0.36 -8.88 -6.72
N VAL A 85 -0.76 -9.28 -7.93
CA VAL A 85 -0.65 -8.47 -9.14
C VAL A 85 -2.02 -7.88 -9.42
N VAL A 86 -2.08 -6.56 -9.53
CA VAL A 86 -3.32 -5.81 -9.79
C VAL A 86 -3.28 -5.35 -11.25
N GLN A 87 -4.30 -5.72 -12.01
CA GLN A 87 -4.46 -5.27 -13.38
C GLN A 87 -4.88 -3.79 -13.39
N PRO A 88 -4.53 -3.04 -14.44
CA PRO A 88 -4.89 -1.63 -14.53
C PRO A 88 -6.40 -1.40 -14.53
N ASP A 89 -7.18 -2.31 -15.10
CA ASP A 89 -8.65 -2.21 -15.17
C ASP A 89 -9.32 -2.33 -13.80
N ASP A 90 -8.75 -3.14 -12.90
CA ASP A 90 -9.28 -3.41 -11.56
C ASP A 90 -8.68 -2.52 -10.47
N ILE A 91 -7.83 -1.55 -10.83
CA ILE A 91 -7.03 -0.80 -9.86
C ILE A 91 -7.91 0.03 -8.92
N GLU A 92 -8.98 0.64 -9.45
CA GLU A 92 -9.89 1.46 -8.66
C GLU A 92 -10.67 0.61 -7.64
N GLY A 93 -11.22 -0.53 -8.09
CA GLY A 93 -11.92 -1.48 -7.23
C GLY A 93 -11.01 -2.07 -6.14
N PHE A 94 -9.74 -2.34 -6.48
CA PHE A 94 -8.73 -2.77 -5.53
C PHE A 94 -8.52 -1.74 -4.42
N PHE A 95 -8.35 -0.46 -4.77
CA PHE A 95 -8.10 0.58 -3.77
C PHE A 95 -9.32 0.90 -2.90
N VAL A 96 -10.55 0.77 -3.41
CA VAL A 96 -11.76 0.89 -2.60
C VAL A 96 -11.78 -0.16 -1.48
N LYS A 97 -11.62 -1.45 -1.83
CA LYS A 97 -11.54 -2.56 -0.85
C LYS A 97 -10.36 -2.36 0.12
N TYR A 98 -9.21 -1.95 -0.39
CA TYR A 98 -8.02 -1.68 0.42
C TYR A 98 -8.26 -0.62 1.50
N VAL A 99 -8.92 0.50 1.14
CA VAL A 99 -9.22 1.59 2.08
C VAL A 99 -10.12 1.11 3.22
N GLU A 100 -11.12 0.27 2.92
CA GLU A 100 -12.00 -0.31 3.95
C GLU A 100 -11.22 -1.19 4.94
N ILE A 101 -10.32 -2.03 4.43
CA ILE A 101 -9.46 -2.90 5.24
C ILE A 101 -8.52 -2.07 6.12
N CYS A 102 -7.91 -1.02 5.56
CA CYS A 102 -7.05 -0.12 6.34
C CYS A 102 -7.83 0.62 7.42
N LYS A 103 -9.04 1.13 7.12
CA LYS A 103 -9.90 1.78 8.13
C LYS A 103 -10.25 0.84 9.27
N ALA A 104 -10.57 -0.41 8.96
CA ALA A 104 -10.90 -1.43 9.96
C ALA A 104 -9.67 -1.91 10.77
N GLY A 105 -8.49 -1.96 10.15
CA GLY A 105 -7.26 -2.42 10.79
C GLY A 105 -6.50 -1.35 11.59
N MET A 106 -6.62 -0.06 11.21
CA MET A 106 -5.83 1.05 11.78
C MET A 106 -6.60 1.87 12.83
N VAL A 107 -7.36 1.19 13.70
CA VAL A 107 -8.24 1.84 14.70
C VAL A 107 -7.46 2.35 15.92
N GLY A 108 -6.26 1.81 16.19
CA GLY A 108 -5.44 2.12 17.37
C GLY A 108 -4.74 3.49 17.36
N MET A 109 -4.97 4.34 16.35
CA MET A 109 -4.30 5.64 16.25
C MET A 109 -4.92 6.70 17.16
N LYS A 110 -4.08 7.55 17.79
CA LYS A 110 -4.55 8.68 18.60
C LYS A 110 -5.44 9.60 17.76
N LYS A 111 -6.63 9.91 18.26
CA LYS A 111 -7.56 10.87 17.62
C LYS A 111 -6.89 12.24 17.50
N ARG A 112 -7.13 12.91 16.37
CA ARG A 112 -6.64 14.28 16.13
C ARG A 112 -7.11 15.19 17.25
N ASP A 113 -6.15 15.87 17.88
CA ASP A 113 -6.45 16.90 18.87
C ASP A 113 -7.11 18.10 18.17
N ARG A 114 -8.33 18.46 18.60
CA ARG A 114 -9.10 19.60 18.07
C ARG A 114 -9.18 20.77 19.06
N SER A 115 -8.48 20.70 20.19
CA SER A 115 -8.58 21.68 21.29
C SER A 115 -8.15 23.10 20.87
N GLY A 116 -7.21 23.22 19.93
CA GLY A 116 -6.74 24.52 19.41
C GLY A 116 -7.76 25.30 18.57
N LYS A 117 -8.77 24.65 17.97
CA LYS A 117 -9.77 25.33 17.12
C LYS A 117 -10.95 25.95 17.89
N LYS A 118 -11.15 25.60 19.16
CA LYS A 118 -12.23 26.18 19.99
C LYS A 118 -11.83 27.45 20.74
N LYS A 119 -10.52 27.76 20.88
CA LYS A 119 -10.06 28.95 21.62
C LYS A 119 -10.17 30.28 20.87
N GLY A 120 -10.48 30.27 19.57
CA GLY A 120 -10.54 31.50 18.76
C GLY A 120 -11.93 32.13 18.55
N LYS A 121 -13.02 31.54 19.06
CA LYS A 121 -14.38 31.98 18.73
C LYS A 121 -15.31 32.22 19.94
N GLY A 122 -14.73 32.62 21.08
CA GLY A 122 -15.52 32.86 22.29
C GLY A 122 -14.82 33.71 23.33
N LYS A 123 -14.63 35.01 23.04
CA LYS A 123 -14.73 36.13 24.01
C LYS A 123 -14.53 37.46 23.29
N GLY A 124 -15.56 37.87 22.55
CA GLY A 124 -15.76 39.24 22.11
C GLY A 124 -17.12 39.72 22.62
N GLY A 125 -17.10 40.59 23.64
CA GLY A 125 -18.13 41.60 23.93
C GLY A 125 -19.47 41.20 24.57
N LYS A 126 -19.65 41.61 25.84
CA LYS A 126 -20.83 42.27 26.49
C LYS A 126 -20.77 41.99 28.00
N GLY A 127 -20.87 42.92 28.93
CA GLY A 127 -21.10 44.36 28.89
C GLY A 127 -20.95 44.94 30.31
N LYS A 128 -20.73 46.26 30.39
CA LYS A 128 -20.93 47.05 31.60
C LYS A 128 -22.36 46.85 32.13
N ALA A 129 -22.50 46.68 33.43
CA ALA A 129 -23.55 47.25 34.27
C ALA A 129 -22.97 47.38 35.68
#